data_AF-A0A4W5KB89-F1
#
_entry.id   AF-A0A4W5KB89-F1
#
_cell.length_a   1.000
_cell.length_b   1.000
_cell.length_c   1.000
_cell.angle_alpha   90.00
_cell.angle_beta   90.00
_cell.angle_gamma   90.00
#
_symmetry.space_group_name_H-M   'P 1'
#
loop_
_entity.id
_entity.type
_entity.pdbx_description
1 polymer ?
#
loop_
_entity_poly.entity_id
_entity_poly.type
_entity_poly.pdbx_seq_one_letter_code
_entity_poly.pdbx_strand_id
1 'polypeptide(L)' 'TFHLSVHQDEVEFEKVFRKVNFTTHIFRNRVKLETYNGESRVKAMVMEVKHVDYTEYSKRLISKIRKMAA' A
#
# COMPACT_ATOMS: atom_id res chain seq x y z
N THR A 1 -14.04 9.00 -35.05
CA THR A 1 -14.01 10.00 -33.96
C THR A 1 -14.27 9.36 -32.59
N PHE A 2 -15.34 8.58 -32.39
CA PHE A 2 -15.63 7.91 -31.10
C PHE A 2 -14.56 6.91 -30.60
N HIS A 3 -13.88 6.20 -31.51
CA HIS A 3 -12.87 5.20 -31.12
C HIS A 3 -11.57 5.85 -30.62
N LEU A 4 -11.25 7.06 -31.07
CA LEU A 4 -10.05 7.79 -30.65
C LEU A 4 -10.20 8.35 -29.23
N SER A 5 -11.41 8.74 -28.83
CA SER A 5 -11.70 9.26 -27.48
C SER A 5 -11.56 8.17 -26.41
N VAL A 6 -12.08 6.96 -26.65
CA VAL A 6 -11.99 5.84 -25.68
C VAL A 6 -10.53 5.46 -25.41
N HIS A 7 -9.68 5.42 -26.44
CA HIS A 7 -8.26 5.13 -26.26
C HIS A 7 -7.53 6.21 -25.46
N GLN A 8 -7.94 7.46 -25.58
CA GLN A 8 -7.32 8.54 -24.81
C GLN A 8 -7.71 8.47 -23.33
N ASP A 9 -8.95 8.10 -23.02
CA ASP A 9 -9.42 7.90 -21.66
C ASP A 9 -8.71 6.72 -20.96
N GLU A 10 -8.48 5.60 -21.68
CA GLU A 10 -7.71 4.45 -21.16
C GLU A 10 -6.26 4.85 -20.81
N VAL A 11 -5.62 5.66 -21.66
CA VAL A 11 -4.24 6.13 -21.43
C VAL A 11 -4.16 7.06 -20.22
N GLU A 12 -5.11 7.98 -20.05
CA GLU A 12 -5.16 8.86 -18.88
C GLU A 12 -5.46 8.09 -17.59
N PHE A 13 -6.33 7.08 -17.67
CA PHE A 13 -6.61 6.20 -16.53
C PHE A 13 -5.36 5.45 -16.06
N GLU A 14 -4.62 4.84 -17.00
CA GLU A 14 -3.39 4.11 -16.70
C GLU A 14 -2.30 5.01 -16.06
N LYS A 15 -2.22 6.29 -16.48
CA LYS A 15 -1.29 7.26 -15.88
C LYS A 15 -1.51 7.44 -14.38
N VAL A 16 -2.78 7.41 -13.92
CA VAL A 16 -3.10 7.54 -12.50
C VAL A 16 -2.55 6.35 -11.71
N PHE A 17 -2.74 5.12 -12.20
CA PHE A 17 -2.21 3.91 -11.57
C PHE A 17 -0.69 3.92 -11.52
N ARG A 18 -0.03 4.28 -12.62
CA ARG A 18 1.43 4.42 -12.65
C ARG A 18 1.95 5.43 -11.63
N LYS A 19 1.23 6.54 -11.41
CA LYS A 19 1.62 7.57 -10.45
C LYS A 19 1.50 7.12 -9.00
N VAL A 20 0.51 6.29 -8.67
CA VAL A 20 0.32 5.78 -7.29
C VAL A 20 1.14 4.53 -7.00
N ASN A 21 1.53 3.79 -8.04
CA ASN A 21 2.40 2.62 -7.90
C ASN A 21 3.75 3.00 -7.27
N PHE A 22 4.28 2.10 -6.43
CA PHE A 22 5.56 2.25 -5.74
C PHE A 22 5.67 3.45 -4.77
N THR A 23 4.54 4.00 -4.33
CA THR A 23 4.51 5.01 -3.25
C THR A 23 4.53 4.35 -1.87
N THR A 24 5.17 4.98 -0.89
CA THR A 24 5.27 4.44 0.49
C THR A 24 4.23 5.09 1.40
N HIS A 25 3.48 4.27 2.12
CA HIS A 25 2.44 4.70 3.06
C HIS A 25 2.44 3.81 4.31
N ILE A 26 1.88 4.33 5.40
CA ILE A 26 1.63 3.56 6.62
C ILE A 26 0.20 3.00 6.55
N PHE A 27 0.08 1.68 6.48
CA PHE A 27 -1.21 0.99 6.43
C PHE A 27 -1.57 0.39 7.78
N ARG A 28 -2.83 0.55 8.19
CA ARG A 28 -3.42 -0.26 9.26
C ARG A 28 -4.21 -1.39 8.63
N ASN A 29 -3.74 -2.61 8.76
CA ASN A 29 -4.38 -3.78 8.16
C ASN A 29 -5.09 -4.62 9.22
N ARG A 30 -6.28 -5.13 8.88
CA ARG A 30 -6.95 -6.20 9.63
C ARG A 30 -6.72 -7.51 8.91
N VAL A 31 -6.08 -8.45 9.60
CA VAL A 31 -5.82 -9.80 9.08
C VAL A 31 -6.83 -10.77 9.67
N LYS A 32 -7.44 -11.60 8.82
CA LYS A 32 -8.39 -12.64 9.20
C LYS A 32 -8.08 -13.93 8.45
N LEU A 33 -8.32 -15.07 9.08
CA LEU A 33 -8.42 -16.35 8.39
C LEU A 33 -9.89 -16.51 7.95
N GLU A 34 -10.13 -16.66 6.65
CA GLU A 34 -11.46 -16.93 6.09
C GLU A 34 -11.47 -18.36 5.53
N THR A 35 -12.46 -19.16 5.93
CA THR A 35 -12.63 -20.54 5.44
C THR A 35 -13.83 -20.61 4.51
N TYR A 36 -13.61 -21.13 3.30
CA TYR A 36 -14.65 -21.36 2.29
C TYR A 36 -14.46 -22.74 1.67
N ASN A 37 -15.52 -23.56 1.64
CA ASN A 37 -15.48 -24.94 1.14
C ASN A 37 -14.35 -25.80 1.74
N GLY A 38 -14.05 -25.61 3.03
CA GLY A 38 -12.97 -26.33 3.72
C GLY A 38 -11.57 -25.78 3.48
N GLU A 39 -11.39 -24.85 2.54
CA GLU A 39 -10.12 -24.17 2.32
C GLU A 39 -10.03 -22.91 3.17
N SER A 40 -8.94 -22.76 3.94
CA SER A 40 -8.70 -21.58 4.77
C SER A 40 -7.63 -20.70 4.16
N ARG A 41 -7.94 -19.41 3.98
CA ARG A 41 -7.03 -18.42 3.40
C ARG A 41 -6.86 -17.23 4.34
N VAL A 42 -5.63 -16.76 4.48
CA VAL A 42 -5.33 -15.52 5.20
C VAL A 42 -5.67 -14.35 4.29
N LYS A 43 -6.54 -13.45 4.76
CA LYS A 43 -6.92 -12.23 4.07
C LYS A 43 -6.51 -11.03 4.89
N ALA A 44 -5.75 -10.13 4.28
CA ALA A 44 -5.45 -8.82 4.83
C ALA A 44 -6.36 -7.78 4.18
N MET A 45 -7.01 -6.96 5.00
CA MET A 45 -7.85 -5.85 4.57
C MET A 45 -7.27 -4.54 5.09
N VAL A 46 -7.06 -3.58 4.20
CA VAL A 46 -6.65 -2.23 4.58
C VAL A 46 -7.81 -1.54 5.28
N MET A 47 -7.58 -1.10 6.51
CA MET A 47 -8.55 -0.35 7.31
C MET A 47 -8.27 1.16 7.29
N GLU A 48 -7.01 1.55 7.07
CA GLU A 48 -6.57 2.95 7.10
C GLU A 48 -5.23 3.11 6.34
N VAL A 49 -5.05 4.27 5.72
CA VAL A 49 -3.80 4.66 5.04
C VAL A 49 -3.38 6.03 5.56
N LYS A 50 -2.13 6.16 6.00
CA LYS A 50 -1.50 7.43 6.39
C LYS A 50 -0.24 7.69 5.58
N HIS A 51 0.13 8.96 5.45
CA HIS A 51 1.45 9.33 4.95
C HIS A 51 2.55 8.91 5.93
N VAL A 52 3.75 8.72 5.39
CA VAL A 52 4.93 8.41 6.20
C VAL A 52 5.43 9.69 6.88
N ASP A 53 5.56 9.64 8.21
CA ASP A 53 6.35 10.63 8.95
C ASP A 53 7.82 10.19 8.96
N TYR A 54 8.61 10.76 8.04
CA TYR A 54 10.02 10.44 7.89
C TYR A 54 10.86 10.89 9.10
N THR A 55 10.46 11.94 9.79
CA THR A 55 11.18 12.46 10.96
C THR A 55 11.07 11.47 12.11
N GLU A 56 9.84 11.05 12.42
CA GLU A 56 9.59 10.09 13.49
C GLU A 56 10.12 8.69 13.13
N TYR A 57 9.98 8.28 11.87
CA TYR A 57 10.53 7.02 11.38
C TYR A 57 12.05 6.96 11.58
N SER A 58 12.77 8.02 11.22
CA SER A 58 14.24 8.09 11.32
C SER A 58 14.69 8.03 12.78
N LYS A 59 14.04 8.78 13.68
CA LYS A 59 14.32 8.74 15.13
C LYS A 59 14.16 7.32 15.68
N ARG A 60 13.05 6.66 15.35
CA ARG A 60 12.77 5.29 15.78
C ARG A 60 13.79 4.30 15.21
N LEU A 61 14.20 4.45 13.95
CA LEU A 61 15.19 3.58 13.32
C LEU A 61 16.56 3.68 14.01
N ILE A 62 17.05 4.90 14.23
CA ILE A 62 18.32 5.15 14.93
C ILE A 62 18.27 4.55 16.35
N SER A 63 17.15 4.73 17.06
CA SER A 63 16.96 4.14 18.39
C SER A 63 17.07 2.61 18.37
N LYS A 64 16.44 1.94 17.39
CA LYS A 64 16.51 0.48 17.24
C LYS A 64 17.93 0.00 16.94
N ILE A 65 18.65 0.68 16.04
CA ILE A 65 20.05 0.33 15.71
C ILE A 65 20.93 0.42 16.95
N ARG A 66 20.85 1.52 17.71
CA ARG A 66 21.63 1.69 18.94
C ARG A 66 21.33 0.62 19.99
N LYS A 67 20.06 0.22 20.13
CA LYS A 67 19.64 -0.86 21.04
C LYS A 67 20.17 -2.24 20.65
N MET A 68 20.41 -2.48 19.37
CA MET A 68 20.91 -3.77 18.88
C MET A 68 22.45 -3.85 18.83
N ALA A 69 23.13 -2.70 18.88
CA ALA A 69 24.60 -2.61 18.86
C ALA A 69 25.24 -2.59 20.26
N ALA A 70 24.42 -2.65 21.32
CA ALA A 70 24.83 -2.75 22.72
C ALA A 70 24.58 -4.17 23.23
#